data_AF-A0AAV5WJ12-F1
#
_entry.id   AF-A0AAV5WJ12-F1
#
_cell.length_a   1.000
_cell.length_b   1.000
_cell.length_c   1.000
_cell.angle_alpha   90.00
_cell.angle_beta   90.00
_cell.angle_gamma   90.00
#
_symmetry.space_group_name_H-M   'P 1'
#
loop_
_entity.id
_entity.type
_entity.pdbx_description
1 polymer ?
#
loop_
_entity_poly.entity_id
_entity_poly.type
_entity_poly.pdbx_seq_one_letter_code
_entity_poly.pdbx_strand_id
1 'polypeptide(L)'
;RRLDYALLQPDATRHGIHSNGMVATSMDMLVTFRCNRMSFTKMPFDEQTCFACLNVGSYVYNDILLNVTFNPDDTYTRGTSEWSFR
;
A
#
# COMPACT_ATOMS: atom_id res chain seq x y z
N ARG A 1 -15.18 6.08 22.17
CA ARG A 1 -15.68 5.22 21.07
C ARG A 1 -14.86 3.93 21.13
N ARG A 2 -15.50 2.78 21.41
CA ARG A 2 -14.85 1.47 21.60
C ARG A 2 -14.82 0.75 20.24
N LEU A 3 -13.66 0.23 19.84
CA LEU A 3 -13.51 -0.61 18.65
C LEU A 3 -13.52 -2.06 19.13
N ASP A 4 -14.49 -2.85 18.67
CA ASP A 4 -14.55 -4.27 18.96
C ASP A 4 -13.90 -5.02 17.78
N TYR A 5 -12.74 -5.63 18.02
CA TYR A 5 -11.99 -6.40 17.02
C TYR A 5 -12.43 -7.86 17.08
N ALA A 6 -12.95 -8.40 15.97
CA ALA A 6 -13.14 -9.83 15.79
C ALA A 6 -11.94 -10.36 14.98
N LEU A 7 -11.04 -11.09 15.64
CA LEU A 7 -9.89 -11.72 15.00
C LEU A 7 -10.34 -13.02 14.34
N LEU A 8 -10.48 -13.01 13.02
CA LEU A 8 -10.53 -14.24 12.22
C LEU A 8 -9.22 -14.30 11.43
N GLN A 9 -8.34 -15.25 11.73
CA GLN A 9 -7.08 -15.48 11.00
C GLN A 9 -7.12 -16.85 10.30
N PRO A 10 -6.52 -16.93 9.10
CA PRO A 10 -5.14 -17.46 9.06
C PRO A 10 -4.10 -16.62 8.28
N ASP A 11 -4.39 -15.39 7.84
CA ASP A 11 -3.38 -14.52 7.19
C ASP A 11 -3.36 -13.12 7.84
N ALA A 12 -2.29 -12.35 7.65
CA ALA A 12 -1.97 -11.05 8.29
C ALA A 12 -2.97 -9.89 8.02
N THR A 13 -4.22 -10.20 7.71
CA THR A 13 -5.29 -9.24 7.48
C THR A 13 -6.09 -9.03 8.77
N ARG A 14 -6.24 -7.76 9.17
CA ARG A 14 -7.03 -7.32 10.31
C ARG A 14 -8.28 -6.61 9.80
N HIS A 15 -9.45 -7.04 10.27
CA HIS A 15 -10.73 -6.39 9.98
C HIS A 15 -11.29 -5.74 11.25
N GLY A 16 -11.87 -4.55 11.10
CA GLY A 16 -12.57 -3.83 12.14
C GLY A 16 -13.92 -3.35 11.62
N ILE A 17 -14.98 -3.53 12.40
CA ILE A 17 -16.32 -3.07 12.06
C ILE A 17 -16.71 -1.97 13.03
N HIS A 18 -17.03 -0.79 12.50
CA HIS A 18 -17.53 0.32 13.29
C HIS A 18 -19.05 0.19 13.48
N SER A 19 -19.58 0.74 14.57
CA SER A 19 -21.03 0.70 14.85
C SER A 19 -21.91 1.42 13.83
N ASN A 20 -21.32 2.25 12.97
CA ASN A 20 -22.00 2.91 11.85
C ASN A 20 -21.96 2.09 10.54
N GLY A 21 -21.49 0.84 10.60
CA GLY A 21 -21.42 -0.06 9.45
C GLY A 21 -20.17 0.11 8.57
N MET A 22 -19.24 1.00 8.90
CA MET A 22 -17.98 1.11 8.17
C MET A 22 -17.08 -0.09 8.51
N VAL A 23 -16.45 -0.65 7.47
CA VAL A 23 -15.48 -1.75 7.61
C VAL A 23 -14.09 -1.23 7.30
N ALA A 24 -13.19 -1.36 8.27
CA ALA A 24 -11.77 -1.11 8.10
C ALA A 24 -11.05 -2.42 7.88
N THR A 25 -10.17 -2.48 6.87
CA THR A 25 -9.32 -3.65 6.62
C THR A 25 -7.88 -3.17 6.49
N SER A 26 -6.97 -3.85 7.18
CA SER A 26 -5.52 -3.63 7.12
C SER A 26 -4.85 -4.95 6.78
N MET A 27 -3.97 -4.95 5.80
CA MET A 27 -3.22 -6.14 5.37
C MET A 27 -1.76 -5.78 5.15
N ASP A 28 -0.87 -6.66 5.60
CA ASP A 28 0.54 -6.57 5.29
C ASP A 28 0.81 -7.37 4.00
N MET A 29 1.38 -6.74 2.98
CA MET A 29 1.60 -7.36 1.66
C MET A 29 3.05 -7.21 1.20
N LEU A 30 3.61 -8.29 0.65
CA LEU A 30 4.84 -8.23 -0.13
C LEU A 30 4.48 -7.99 -1.60
N VAL A 31 4.95 -6.89 -2.16
CA VAL A 31 4.67 -6.52 -3.56
C VAL A 31 5.97 -6.53 -4.36
N THR A 32 6.01 -7.35 -5.41
CA THR A 32 7.05 -7.29 -6.44
C THR A 32 6.43 -6.69 -7.70
N PHE A 33 7.01 -5.61 -8.20
CA PHE A 33 6.52 -4.93 -9.39
C PHE A 33 7.68 -4.49 -10.28
N ARG A 34 7.38 -4.31 -11.57
CA ARG A 34 8.36 -3.88 -12.55
C ARG A 34 8.46 -2.35 -12.54
N CYS A 35 9.65 -1.83 -12.26
CA CYS A 35 9.94 -0.42 -12.45
C CYS A 35 10.30 -0.16 -13.93
N ASN A 36 9.38 0.46 -14.66
CA ASN A 36 9.54 0.69 -16.10
C ASN A 36 10.41 1.90 -16.45
N ARG A 37 10.74 2.76 -15.48
CA ARG A 37 11.56 3.97 -15.69
C ARG A 37 12.81 3.94 -14.83
N MET A 38 13.61 2.89 -15.01
CA MET A 38 14.96 2.87 -14.44
C MET A 38 15.95 3.61 -15.34
N SER A 39 16.79 4.47 -14.75
CA SER A 39 17.86 5.19 -15.44
C SER A 39 19.20 5.03 -14.71
N PHE A 40 20.18 4.41 -15.37
CA PHE A 40 21.50 4.16 -14.79
C PHE A 40 22.55 5.21 -15.19
N THR A 41 22.12 6.37 -15.69
CA THR A 41 23.02 7.41 -16.21
C THR A 41 23.95 8.02 -15.17
N LYS A 42 23.61 7.93 -13.87
CA LYS A 42 24.37 8.54 -12.77
C LYS A 42 24.80 7.52 -11.71
N MET A 43 24.90 6.24 -12.07
CA MET A 43 25.27 5.18 -11.13
C MET A 43 26.61 5.50 -10.42
N PRO A 44 26.71 5.33 -9.08
CA PRO A 44 25.72 4.78 -8.14
C PRO A 44 24.82 5.84 -7.45
N PHE A 45 24.85 7.10 -7.92
CA PHE A 45 24.10 8.22 -7.37
C PHE A 45 22.89 8.59 -8.25
N ASP A 46 22.25 7.58 -8.81
CA ASP A 46 21.07 7.67 -9.64
C ASP A 46 19.78 7.76 -8.81
N GLU A 47 18.77 8.40 -9.38
CA GLU A 47 17.42 8.48 -8.81
C GLU A 47 16.47 7.70 -9.70
N GLN A 48 15.58 6.93 -9.07
CA GLN A 48 14.65 6.04 -9.77
C GLN A 48 13.21 6.45 -9.51
N THR A 49 12.42 6.57 -10.59
CA THR A 49 10.99 6.83 -10.50
C THR A 49 10.22 5.59 -10.89
N CYS A 50 9.54 4.97 -9.91
CA CYS A 50 8.77 3.75 -10.12
C CYS A 50 7.30 4.00 -9.82
N PHE A 51 6.41 3.36 -10.58
CA PHE A 51 4.97 3.45 -10.41
C PHE A 51 4.41 2.07 -10.11
N ALA A 52 3.59 1.97 -9.06
CA ALA A 52 2.78 0.81 -8.76
C ALA A 52 1.31 1.19 -8.90
N CYS A 53 0.55 0.42 -9.67
CA CYS A 53 -0.88 0.65 -9.87
C CYS A 53 -1.67 -0.37 -9.06
N LEU A 54 -2.58 0.12 -8.21
CA LEU A 54 -3.55 -0.70 -7.49
C LEU A 54 -4.84 -0.77 -8.30
N ASN A 55 -5.36 -1.97 -8.52
CA ASN A 55 -6.61 -2.18 -9.24
C ASN A 55 -7.47 -3.22 -8.52
N VAL A 56 -8.79 -3.03 -8.52
CA VAL A 56 -9.77 -3.98 -7.99
C VAL A 56 -10.38 -4.72 -9.18
N GLY A 57 -9.82 -5.89 -9.51
CA GLY A 57 -10.05 -6.56 -10.80
C GLY A 57 -11.48 -7.01 -11.10
N SER A 58 -12.35 -7.13 -10.08
CA SER A 58 -13.71 -7.67 -10.24
C SER A 58 -14.81 -6.63 -10.47
N TYR A 59 -14.49 -5.35 -10.45
CA TYR A 59 -15.48 -4.27 -10.53
C TYR A 59 -15.23 -3.39 -11.76
N VAL A 60 -16.32 -2.93 -12.40
CA VAL A 60 -16.20 -1.88 -13.41
C VAL A 60 -16.13 -0.50 -12.75
N TYR A 61 -15.62 0.49 -13.49
CA TYR A 61 -15.32 1.84 -12.97
C TYR A 61 -16.49 2.53 -12.24
N ASN A 62 -17.74 2.21 -12.61
CA ASN A 62 -18.93 2.83 -12.01
C ASN A 62 -19.46 2.09 -10.77
N ASP A 63 -18.93 0.90 -10.46
CA ASP A 63 -19.45 0.07 -9.36
C ASP A 63 -18.78 0.42 -8.03
N ILE A 64 -17.52 0.87 -8.08
CA ILE A 64 -16.72 1.22 -6.90
C ILE A 64 -15.94 2.51 -7.15
N LEU A 65 -16.04 3.43 -6.19
CA LEU A 65 -15.18 4.61 -6.12
C LEU A 65 -13.97 4.30 -5.24
N LEU A 66 -12.78 4.27 -5.85
CA LEU A 66 -11.52 4.16 -5.12
C LEU A 66 -11.07 5.55 -4.68
N ASN A 67 -11.15 5.83 -3.39
CA ASN A 67 -10.56 7.03 -2.79
C ASN A 67 -9.27 6.66 -2.07
N VAL A 68 -8.15 7.23 -2.51
CA VAL A 68 -6.82 6.93 -1.97
C VAL A 68 -6.34 8.12 -1.14
N THR A 69 -6.08 7.87 0.14
CA THR A 69 -5.39 8.81 1.02
C THR A 69 -3.96 8.34 1.20
N PHE A 70 -3.00 9.16 0.81
CA PHE A 70 -1.58 8.91 1.03
C PHE A 70 -1.07 9.85 2.13
N ASN A 71 -0.45 9.28 3.16
CA ASN A 71 0.24 10.05 4.19
C ASN A 71 1.76 9.83 4.03
N PRO A 72 2.53 10.86 3.63
CA PRO A 72 3.98 10.75 3.47
C PRO A 72 4.68 10.32 4.76
N ASP A 73 4.16 10.72 5.92
CA ASP A 73 4.77 10.45 7.21
C ASP A 73 4.72 8.96 7.60
N ASP A 74 3.80 8.20 7.00
CA ASP A 74 3.68 6.74 7.19
C ASP A 74 4.61 5.95 6.25
N THR A 75 5.32 6.65 5.35
CA THR A 75 6.24 6.03 4.40
C THR A 75 7.65 6.01 4.98
N TYR A 76 8.20 4.82 5.22
CA TYR A 76 9.56 4.67 5.69
C TYR A 76 10.23 3.47 5.03
N THR A 77 11.55 3.53 4.89
CA THR A 77 12.39 2.35 4.59
C THR A 77 13.06 1.84 5.85
N ARG A 78 13.18 0.51 5.93
CA ARG A 78 14.04 -0.15 6.92
C ARG A 78 15.04 -1.02 6.18
N GLY A 79 16.28 -1.01 6.67
CA GLY A 79 17.31 -1.95 6.23
C GLY A 79 17.77 -1.79 4.78
N THR A 80 17.53 -0.63 4.16
CA THR A 80 18.06 -0.35 2.82
C THR A 80 19.48 0.19 2.97
N SER A 81 20.49 -0.66 2.75
CA SER A 81 21.90 -0.25 2.75
C SER A 81 22.29 0.60 1.53
N GLU A 82 21.41 0.65 0.51
CA GLU A 82 21.67 1.24 -0.80
C GLU A 82 20.66 2.35 -1.16
N TRP A 83 19.37 2.14 -0.86
CA TRP A 83 18.29 3.02 -1.31
C TRP A 83 17.74 3.90 -0.19
N SER A 84 17.26 5.09 -0.55
CA SER A 84 16.47 5.97 0.33
C SER A 84 15.28 6.55 -0.45
N PHE A 85 14.15 6.75 0.23
CA PHE A 85 13.04 7.52 -0.35
C PHE A 85 13.28 9.02 -0.16
N ARG A 86 12.92 9.80 -1.17
CA ARG A 86 12.91 11.26 -1.17
C ARG A 86 11.60 11.76 -1.76
#